data_AF-A0A5J5CNK2-F1
#
_entry.id   AF-A0A5J5CNK2-F1
#
_cell.length_a   1.000
_cell.length_b   1.000
_cell.length_c   1.000
_cell.angle_alpha   90.00
_cell.angle_beta   90.00
_cell.angle_gamma   90.00
#
_symmetry.space_group_name_H-M   'P 1'
#
loop_
_entity.id
_entity.type
_entity.pdbx_description
1 polymer ?
#
loop_
_entity_poly.entity_id
_entity_poly.type
_entity_poly.pdbx_seq_one_letter_code
_entity_poly.pdbx_strand_id
1 'polypeptide(L)'
;MCQTKYLRRCPRPVHTIYVGIMKMTGDSLKPVRGKSLPLHIQPHWSSDQLLAAAVKKLKDFNQDMEDGAHVLLYPDAQEVRKIPGTDTPFTVQKYKEAIGKAYQRITMYICTVEDFANSCKCF
;
A
#
# COMPACT_ATOMS: atom_id res chain seq x y z
N MET A 1 48.98 -4.67 -10.99
CA MET A 1 48.08 -3.64 -10.42
C MET A 1 47.15 -3.23 -11.56
N CYS A 2 45.82 -3.23 -11.54
CA CYS A 2 44.77 -3.32 -10.54
C CYS A 2 43.55 -3.96 -11.24
N GLN A 3 42.93 -4.99 -10.66
CA GLN A 3 41.69 -5.57 -11.19
C GLN A 3 40.49 -4.72 -10.74
N THR A 4 39.77 -4.15 -11.69
CA THR A 4 38.52 -3.42 -11.49
C THR A 4 37.45 -4.39 -10.99
N LYS A 5 37.06 -4.25 -9.72
CA LYS A 5 36.05 -5.10 -9.07
C LYS A 5 34.68 -4.83 -9.69
N TYR A 6 34.14 -5.83 -10.40
CA TYR A 6 32.72 -5.89 -10.75
C TYR A 6 31.89 -5.85 -9.47
N LEU A 7 31.21 -4.73 -9.21
CA LEU A 7 30.11 -4.68 -8.26
C LEU A 7 29.02 -5.61 -8.78
N ARG A 8 29.01 -6.85 -8.32
CA ARG A 8 27.87 -7.76 -8.50
C ARG A 8 26.68 -7.08 -7.84
N ARG A 9 25.78 -6.49 -8.63
CA ARG A 9 24.46 -6.10 -8.14
C ARG A 9 23.73 -7.39 -7.79
N CYS A 10 23.74 -7.78 -6.52
CA CYS A 10 22.83 -8.80 -6.03
C CYS A 10 21.40 -8.32 -6.37
N PRO A 11 20.58 -9.12 -7.06
CA PRO A 11 19.18 -8.76 -7.24
C PRO A 11 18.59 -8.57 -5.85
N ARG A 12 18.19 -7.33 -5.50
CA ARG A 12 17.47 -7.11 -4.25
C ARG A 12 16.22 -7.97 -4.32
N PRO A 13 15.92 -8.80 -3.31
CA PRO A 13 14.73 -9.62 -3.33
C PRO A 13 13.52 -8.70 -3.55
N VAL A 14 12.82 -8.94 -4.65
CA VAL A 14 11.60 -8.22 -4.99
C VAL A 14 10.48 -8.91 -4.25
N HIS A 15 9.86 -8.21 -3.31
CA HIS A 15 8.70 -8.72 -2.60
C HIS A 15 7.43 -8.21 -3.27
N THR A 16 6.39 -9.04 -3.26
CA THR A 16 5.09 -8.71 -3.84
C THR A 16 4.05 -8.66 -2.74
N ILE A 17 3.29 -7.57 -2.71
CA ILE A 17 2.05 -7.45 -1.93
C ILE A 17 0.89 -7.16 -2.88
N TYR A 18 -0.35 -7.19 -2.41
CA TYR A 18 -1.50 -6.76 -3.18
C TYR A 18 -1.95 -5.36 -2.77
N VAL A 19 -2.36 -4.57 -3.75
CA VAL A 19 -2.97 -3.25 -3.54
C VAL A 19 -4.32 -3.19 -4.24
N GLY A 20 -5.36 -2.75 -3.55
CA GLY A 20 -6.71 -2.61 -4.09
C GLY A 20 -7.28 -1.21 -3.93
N ILE A 21 -8.46 -1.00 -4.48
CA ILE A 21 -9.22 0.25 -4.32
C ILE A 21 -10.33 0.00 -3.29
N MET A 22 -10.50 0.92 -2.36
CA MET A 22 -11.68 1.04 -1.50
C MET A 22 -12.49 2.26 -1.94
N LYS A 23 -13.82 2.12 -1.93
CA LYS A 23 -14.76 3.22 -2.17
C LYS A 23 -15.79 3.28 -1.06
N MET A 24 -16.34 4.47 -0.81
CA MET A 24 -17.45 4.61 0.11
C MET A 24 -18.69 3.90 -0.46
N THR A 25 -19.32 3.03 0.32
CA THR A 25 -20.52 2.28 -0.09
C THR A 25 -21.54 2.32 1.03
N GLY A 26 -22.52 3.23 0.91
CA GLY A 26 -23.38 3.62 2.03
C GLY A 26 -22.52 4.33 3.08
N ASP A 27 -22.54 3.81 4.31
CA ASP A 27 -21.87 4.44 5.46
C ASP A 27 -20.49 3.85 5.76
N SER A 28 -19.90 3.04 4.87
CA SER A 28 -18.62 2.38 5.12
C SER A 28 -17.75 2.24 3.88
N LEU A 29 -16.44 2.37 4.07
CA LEU A 29 -15.44 2.06 3.05
C LEU A 29 -15.39 0.55 2.80
N LYS A 30 -15.56 0.15 1.55
CA LYS A 30 -15.53 -1.25 1.14
C LYS A 30 -14.56 -1.47 -0.01
N PRO A 31 -13.82 -2.60 -0.02
CA PRO A 31 -12.93 -2.92 -1.12
C PRO A 31 -13.72 -3.23 -2.39
N VAL A 32 -13.30 -2.64 -3.51
CA VAL A 32 -13.89 -2.89 -4.82
C VAL A 32 -13.42 -4.26 -5.31
N ARG A 33 -14.37 -5.18 -5.49
CA ARG A 33 -14.08 -6.55 -5.92
C ARG A 33 -13.42 -6.55 -7.30
N GLY A 34 -12.41 -7.42 -7.48
CA GLY A 34 -11.71 -7.60 -8.76
C GLY A 34 -10.72 -6.48 -9.12
N LYS A 35 -10.56 -5.45 -8.28
CA LYS A 35 -9.67 -4.30 -8.53
C LYS A 35 -8.38 -4.32 -7.68
N SER A 36 -7.95 -5.50 -7.23
CA SER A 36 -6.69 -5.68 -6.51
C SER A 36 -5.58 -6.19 -7.43
N LEU A 37 -4.40 -5.55 -7.37
CA LEU A 37 -3.26 -5.86 -8.24
C LEU A 37 -2.01 -6.18 -7.42
N PRO A 38 -1.14 -7.07 -7.92
CA PRO A 38 0.18 -7.29 -7.32
C PRO A 38 1.07 -6.07 -7.54
N LEU A 39 1.77 -5.65 -6.47
CA LEU A 39 2.73 -4.55 -6.44
C LEU A 39 4.07 -5.04 -5.89
N HIS A 40 5.13 -4.75 -6.64
CA HIS A 40 6.50 -4.98 -6.20
C HIS A 40 6.96 -3.87 -5.26
N ILE A 41 7.52 -4.25 -4.11
CA ILE A 41 7.91 -3.32 -3.04
C ILE A 41 9.34 -3.55 -2.58
N GLN A 42 9.87 -2.58 -1.84
CA GLN A 42 11.05 -2.77 -1.00
C GLN A 42 10.64 -2.80 0.48
N PRO A 43 11.29 -3.63 1.33
CA PRO A 43 10.92 -3.75 2.74
C PRO A 43 10.98 -2.44 3.53
N HIS A 44 11.88 -1.53 3.15
CA HIS A 44 12.10 -0.25 3.81
C HIS A 44 11.17 0.88 3.32
N TRP A 45 10.23 0.61 2.41
CA TRP A 45 9.31 1.63 1.92
C TRP A 45 8.41 2.17 3.04
N SER A 46 8.29 3.50 3.07
CA SER A 46 7.31 4.21 3.90
C SER A 46 5.90 4.12 3.32
N SER A 47 4.91 4.62 4.07
CA SER A 47 3.52 4.74 3.61
C SER A 47 3.43 5.60 2.35
N ASP A 48 4.13 6.73 2.28
CA ASP A 48 4.11 7.63 1.11
C ASP A 48 4.68 6.97 -0.16
N GLN A 49 5.80 6.28 -0.03
CA GLN A 49 6.41 5.56 -1.16
C GLN A 49 5.49 4.45 -1.65
N LEU A 50 4.87 3.72 -0.73
CA LEU A 50 3.93 2.67 -1.08
C LEU A 50 2.65 3.23 -1.72
N LEU A 51 2.11 4.33 -1.19
CA LEU A 51 0.95 5.02 -1.72
C LEU A 51 1.20 5.50 -3.17
N ALA A 52 2.31 6.19 -3.41
CA ALA A 52 2.65 6.69 -4.74
C ALA A 52 2.78 5.54 -5.77
N ALA A 53 3.41 4.43 -5.37
CA ALA A 53 3.54 3.25 -6.21
C ALA A 53 2.19 2.55 -6.46
N ALA A 54 1.33 2.46 -5.43
CA ALA A 54 0.00 1.88 -5.53
C ALA A 54 -0.92 2.68 -6.46
N VAL A 55 -0.97 4.01 -6.28
CA VAL A 55 -1.76 4.92 -7.13
C VAL A 55 -1.31 4.79 -8.58
N LYS A 56 0.00 4.84 -8.84
CA LYS A 56 0.53 4.66 -10.19
C LYS A 56 0.09 3.32 -10.79
N LYS A 57 0.30 2.23 -10.06
CA LYS A 57 -0.02 0.87 -10.54
C LYS A 57 -1.51 0.69 -10.83
N LEU A 58 -2.37 1.25 -9.98
CA LEU A 58 -3.82 1.14 -10.13
C LEU A 58 -4.34 2.04 -11.25
N LYS A 59 -3.80 3.25 -11.43
CA LYS A 59 -4.13 4.13 -12.57
C LYS A 59 -3.68 3.54 -13.91
N ASP A 60 -2.48 2.97 -13.97
CA ASP A 60 -1.96 2.33 -15.19
C ASP A 60 -2.84 1.16 -15.66
N PHE A 61 -3.55 0.50 -14.74
CA PHE A 61 -4.41 -0.66 -15.04
C PHE A 61 -5.91 -0.31 -15.15
N ASN A 62 -6.38 0.66 -14.37
CA ASN A 62 -7.76 1.09 -14.32
C ASN A 62 -7.87 2.49 -14.92
N GLN A 63 -8.22 2.56 -16.21
CA GLN A 63 -8.42 3.83 -16.92
C GLN A 63 -9.60 4.64 -16.34
N ASP A 64 -10.49 3.98 -15.61
CA ASP A 64 -11.66 4.53 -14.90
C ASP A 64 -11.35 4.99 -13.46
N MET A 65 -10.08 4.95 -13.03
CA MET A 65 -9.71 5.38 -11.69
C MET A 65 -9.85 6.90 -11.54
N GLU A 66 -10.53 7.32 -10.47
CA GLU A 66 -10.74 8.73 -10.17
C GLU A 66 -9.41 9.47 -9.98
N ASP A 67 -9.32 10.65 -10.56
CA ASP A 67 -8.21 11.56 -10.34
C ASP A 67 -8.33 12.26 -8.98
N GLY A 68 -7.19 12.56 -8.36
CA GLY A 68 -7.15 13.26 -7.08
C GLY A 68 -6.13 12.70 -6.10
N ALA A 69 -6.14 13.28 -4.90
CA ALA A 69 -5.34 12.82 -3.78
C ALA A 69 -5.93 11.53 -3.20
N HIS A 70 -5.05 10.61 -2.83
CA HIS A 70 -5.41 9.30 -2.31
C HIS A 70 -4.78 9.09 -0.92
N VAL A 71 -5.39 8.20 -0.14
CA VAL A 71 -4.91 7.78 1.18
C VAL A 71 -4.66 6.27 1.15
N LEU A 72 -3.58 5.82 1.80
CA LEU A 72 -3.27 4.40 1.97
C LEU A 72 -3.96 3.86 3.22
N LEU A 73 -4.65 2.73 3.08
CA LEU A 73 -5.46 2.10 4.12
C LEU A 73 -5.05 0.66 4.43
N TYR A 74 -5.22 0.29 5.69
CA TYR A 74 -5.25 -1.09 6.16
C TYR A 74 -6.56 -1.80 5.75
N PRO A 75 -6.65 -3.14 5.87
CA PRO A 75 -7.86 -3.90 5.55
C PRO A 75 -9.11 -3.51 6.36
N ASP A 76 -8.92 -2.91 7.53
CA ASP A 76 -9.96 -2.38 8.42
C ASP A 76 -10.30 -0.90 8.12
N ALA A 77 -9.90 -0.41 6.96
CA ALA A 77 -10.15 0.94 6.46
C ALA A 77 -9.54 2.10 7.31
N GLN A 78 -8.56 1.79 8.16
CA GLN A 78 -7.78 2.80 8.87
C GLN A 78 -6.59 3.32 8.05
N GLU A 79 -6.25 4.59 8.20
CA GLU A 79 -5.09 5.21 7.53
C GLU A 79 -3.76 4.59 7.97
N VAL A 80 -2.91 4.28 6.99
CA VAL A 80 -1.56 3.75 7.22
C VAL A 80 -0.60 4.88 7.57
N ARG A 81 -0.35 5.07 8.88
CA ARG A 81 0.69 5.97 9.40
C ARG A 81 1.72 5.25 10.26
N LYS A 82 1.23 4.42 11.17
CA LYS A 82 2.00 3.68 12.17
C LYS A 82 1.62 2.21 12.12
N ILE A 83 2.49 1.34 12.63
CA ILE A 83 2.14 -0.08 12.80
C ILE A 83 0.97 -0.19 13.80
N PRO A 84 -0.12 -0.91 13.46
CA PRO A 84 -1.30 -1.01 14.32
C PRO A 84 -0.94 -1.48 15.73
N GLY A 85 -1.49 -0.80 16.74
CA GLY A 85 -1.21 -1.08 18.15
C GLY A 85 0.12 -0.54 18.68
N THR A 86 0.85 0.28 17.90
CA THR A 86 2.13 0.86 18.33
C THR A 86 2.30 2.32 17.86
N ASP A 87 3.29 3.01 18.42
CA ASP A 87 3.75 4.32 17.91
C ASP A 87 4.79 4.25 16.81
N THR A 88 5.14 3.04 16.36
CA THR A 88 6.22 2.84 15.40
C THR A 88 5.80 3.31 14.00
N PRO A 89 6.56 4.18 13.33
CA PRO A 89 6.27 4.58 11.95
C PRO A 89 6.20 3.38 11.01
N PHE A 90 5.28 3.43 10.06
CA PHE A 90 5.08 2.35 9.11
C PHE A 90 6.30 2.15 8.21
N THR A 91 6.72 0.90 8.10
CA THR A 91 7.44 0.39 6.93
C THR A 91 6.85 -0.96 6.55
N VAL A 92 6.99 -1.34 5.27
CA VAL A 92 6.44 -2.61 4.79
C VAL A 92 7.02 -3.81 5.55
N GLN A 93 8.30 -3.76 5.91
CA GLN A 93 8.97 -4.78 6.72
C GLN A 93 8.37 -4.88 8.13
N LYS A 94 8.27 -3.75 8.84
CA LYS A 94 7.76 -3.74 10.22
C LYS A 94 6.31 -4.20 10.27
N TYR A 95 5.51 -3.81 9.28
CA TYR A 95 4.13 -4.28 9.18
C TYR A 95 4.06 -5.79 8.92
N LYS A 96 4.90 -6.31 8.00
CA LYS A 96 5.03 -7.75 7.77
C LYS A 96 5.41 -8.51 9.04
N GLU A 97 6.32 -7.97 9.84
CA GLU A 97 6.76 -8.56 11.11
C GLU A 97 5.63 -8.55 12.15
N ALA A 98 4.92 -7.43 12.28
CA ALA A 98 3.82 -7.28 13.23
C ALA A 98 2.65 -8.25 12.97
N ILE A 99 2.28 -8.47 11.70
CA ILE A 99 1.17 -9.38 11.35
C ILE A 99 1.59 -10.84 11.20
N GLY A 100 2.91 -11.13 11.14
CA GLY A 100 3.45 -12.47 10.98
C GLY A 100 3.13 -13.20 9.66
N LYS A 101 2.69 -12.47 8.62
CA LYS A 101 2.28 -13.05 7.33
C LYS A 101 3.39 -12.94 6.27
N ALA A 102 3.35 -13.80 5.26
CA ALA A 102 4.18 -13.62 4.06
C ALA A 102 3.72 -12.39 3.26
N TYR A 103 4.65 -11.72 2.55
CA TYR A 103 4.33 -10.51 1.76
C TYR A 103 3.16 -10.72 0.79
N GLN A 104 3.10 -11.86 0.09
CA GLN A 104 2.01 -12.17 -0.85
C GLN A 104 0.62 -12.26 -0.21
N ARG A 105 0.53 -12.36 1.13
CA ARG A 105 -0.73 -12.37 1.88
C ARG A 105 -1.08 -11.00 2.46
N ILE A 106 -0.28 -9.98 2.20
CA ILE A 106 -0.54 -8.59 2.57
C ILE A 106 -1.34 -7.95 1.45
N THR A 107 -2.51 -7.43 1.82
CA THR A 107 -3.31 -6.57 0.95
C THR A 107 -3.46 -5.22 1.62
N MET A 108 -3.11 -4.16 0.91
CA MET A 108 -3.35 -2.77 1.31
C MET A 108 -4.34 -2.15 0.34
N TYR A 109 -4.96 -1.04 0.73
CA TYR A 109 -5.96 -0.39 -0.12
C TYR A 109 -5.66 1.09 -0.29
N ILE A 110 -6.15 1.68 -1.37
CA ILE A 110 -6.20 3.13 -1.53
C ILE A 110 -7.64 3.58 -1.68
N CYS A 111 -7.96 4.76 -1.20
CA CYS A 111 -9.22 5.45 -1.46
C CYS A 111 -8.95 6.93 -1.73
N THR A 112 -9.95 7.64 -2.26
CA THR A 112 -9.86 9.10 -2.40
C THR A 112 -9.93 9.77 -1.04
N VAL A 113 -9.32 10.95 -0.90
CA VAL A 113 -9.44 11.75 0.33
C VAL A 113 -10.90 12.08 0.66
N GLU A 114 -11.74 12.26 -0.36
CA GLU A 114 -13.18 12.50 -0.19
C GLU A 114 -13.89 11.30 0.46
N ASP A 115 -13.68 10.09 -0.08
CA ASP A 115 -14.23 8.87 0.50
C ASP A 115 -13.74 8.65 1.93
N PHE A 116 -12.45 8.88 2.18
CA PHE A 116 -11.87 8.77 3.51
C PHE A 116 -12.51 9.76 4.49
N ALA A 117 -12.62 11.04 4.10
CA ALA A 117 -13.24 12.06 4.94
C ALA A 117 -14.71 11.78 5.23
N ASN A 118 -15.45 11.23 4.26
CA ASN A 118 -16.84 10.83 4.45
C ASN A 118 -16.97 9.63 5.40
N SER A 119 -15.99 8.71 5.42
CA SER A 119 -15.98 7.59 6.36
C SER A 119 -15.73 8.00 7.82
N CYS A 120 -15.05 9.12 8.05
CA CYS A 120 -14.76 9.64 9.39
C CYS A 120 -15.88 10.52 9.96
N LYS A 121 -16.95 10.80 9.19
CA LYS A 121 -18.10 11.55 9.70
C LYS A 121 -18.96 10.62 10.58
N CYS A 122 -18.62 10.56 11.86
CA CYS A 122 -19.53 10.08 12.88
C CYS A 122 -20.66 11.13 13.07
N PHE A 123 -21.92 10.72 12.95
CA PHE A 123 -23.08 11.50 13.41
C PHE A 123 -23.25 11.40 14.93
#